data_AF-A0A7Y0BTI3-F1
#
_entry.id   AF-A0A7Y0BTI3-F1
#
_cell.length_a   1.000
_cell.length_b   1.000
_cell.length_c   1.000
_cell.angle_alpha   90.00
_cell.angle_beta   90.00
_cell.angle_gamma   90.00
#
_symmetry.space_group_name_H-M   'P 1'
#
loop_
_entity.id
_entity.type
_entity.pdbx_description
1 polymer ?
#
loop_
_entity_poly.entity_id
_entity_poly.type
_entity_poly.pdbx_seq_one_letter_code
_entity_poly.pdbx_strand_id
1 'polypeptide(L)'
;MTRTIDLSGTPFGEPCAQVGRDPDAPTRSRQEALAYRAALVAVLGVPPEDYALEVVGNPHDFGTYYTVRLRCPSDAALHDDAYEAMVENGLARWLDAMMPAPYDYAPDGTWTAICPHSPSREAIERALITSRPAADGTFALDLFARLHANLRAGYPDHASRADLRSACIHEQSRATVH
;
A
#
# COMPACT_ATOMS: atom_id res chain seq x y z
N MET A 1 -14.34 9.50 -23.30
CA MET A 1 -13.21 9.92 -22.44
C MET A 1 -13.29 9.10 -21.17
N THR A 2 -12.18 8.52 -20.71
CA THR A 2 -12.14 7.77 -19.45
C THR A 2 -12.04 8.76 -18.31
N ARG A 3 -13.00 8.74 -17.38
CA ARG A 3 -12.98 9.56 -16.16
C ARG A 3 -11.91 9.00 -15.22
N THR A 4 -11.11 9.89 -14.64
CA THR A 4 -10.06 9.53 -13.69
C THR A 4 -10.05 10.48 -12.51
N ILE A 5 -9.75 9.96 -11.32
CA ILE A 5 -9.51 10.74 -10.11
C ILE A 5 -8.04 10.56 -9.74
N ASP A 6 -7.27 11.65 -9.73
CA ASP A 6 -5.86 11.60 -9.35
C ASP A 6 -5.73 11.70 -7.82
N LEU A 7 -4.92 10.81 -7.24
CA LEU A 7 -4.58 10.81 -5.82
C LEU A 7 -3.11 11.19 -5.64
N SER A 8 -2.66 11.25 -4.38
CA SER A 8 -1.26 11.35 -4.01
C SER A 8 -0.48 10.04 -4.22
N GLY A 9 0.85 10.09 -4.08
CA GLY A 9 1.72 8.90 -4.05
C GLY A 9 1.85 8.25 -2.67
N THR A 10 1.38 8.93 -1.62
CA THR A 10 1.45 8.52 -0.20
C THR A 10 0.20 9.01 0.54
N PRO A 11 -0.11 8.49 1.74
CA PRO A 11 -1.08 9.12 2.63
C PRO A 11 -0.73 10.59 2.88
N PHE A 12 -1.74 11.47 3.00
CA PHE A 12 -1.53 12.93 2.96
C PHE A 12 -0.74 13.48 4.16
N GLY A 13 -0.71 12.76 5.29
CA GLY A 13 0.03 13.16 6.48
C GLY A 13 1.50 12.71 6.48
N GLU A 14 1.93 11.92 5.50
CA GLU A 14 3.22 11.23 5.51
C GLU A 14 4.24 11.92 4.60
N PRO A 15 5.54 11.91 4.96
CA PRO A 15 6.60 12.38 4.08
C PRO A 15 6.70 11.49 2.83
N CYS A 16 7.16 12.07 1.72
CA CYS A 16 7.31 11.38 0.44
C CYS A 16 8.53 11.86 -0.34
N ALA A 17 8.94 11.07 -1.33
CA ALA A 17 10.07 11.39 -2.18
C ALA A 17 9.85 12.73 -2.92
N GLN A 18 10.80 13.65 -2.78
CA GLN A 18 10.79 14.93 -3.48
C GLN A 18 11.65 14.84 -4.75
N VAL A 19 11.04 15.10 -5.91
CA VAL A 19 11.76 15.22 -7.18
C VAL A 19 12.61 16.49 -7.22
N GLY A 20 13.68 16.48 -8.03
CA GLY A 20 14.58 17.61 -8.21
C GLY A 20 16.04 17.19 -8.12
N ARG A 21 16.62 17.25 -6.90
CA ARG A 21 18.06 17.01 -6.70
C ARG A 21 18.42 15.55 -6.50
N ASP A 22 17.47 14.73 -6.09
CA ASP A 22 17.68 13.33 -5.76
C ASP A 22 17.41 12.45 -6.99
N PRO A 23 18.43 11.80 -7.57
CA PRO A 23 18.26 10.96 -8.75
C PRO A 23 17.43 9.69 -8.49
N ASP A 24 17.31 9.26 -7.24
CA ASP A 24 16.54 8.08 -6.84
C ASP A 24 15.08 8.40 -6.50
N ALA A 25 14.70 9.69 -6.44
CA ALA A 25 13.33 10.12 -6.12
C ALA A 25 12.25 9.53 -7.06
N PRO A 26 12.45 9.38 -8.38
CA PRO A 26 11.49 8.69 -9.25
C PRO A 26 11.27 7.22 -8.85
N THR A 27 12.35 6.52 -8.50
CA THR A 27 12.27 5.12 -8.06
C THR A 27 11.55 5.02 -6.73
N ARG A 28 11.85 5.90 -5.77
CA ARG A 28 11.20 5.91 -4.46
C ARG A 28 9.73 6.29 -4.53
N SER A 29 9.39 7.36 -5.23
CA SER A 29 7.98 7.76 -5.41
C SER A 29 7.15 6.66 -6.07
N ARG A 30 7.74 5.88 -6.99
CA ARG A 30 7.06 4.70 -7.55
C ARG A 30 6.81 3.61 -6.50
N GLN A 31 7.77 3.32 -5.64
CA GLN A 31 7.60 2.35 -4.55
C GLN A 31 6.58 2.84 -3.50
N GLU A 32 6.58 4.13 -3.21
CA GLU A 32 5.58 4.79 -2.37
C GLU A 32 4.18 4.64 -2.96
N ALA A 33 3.97 5.00 -4.23
CA ALA A 33 2.68 4.88 -4.89
C ALA A 33 2.19 3.44 -4.98
N LEU A 34 3.10 2.47 -5.19
CA LEU A 34 2.76 1.04 -5.16
C LEU A 34 2.32 0.58 -3.76
N ALA A 35 3.00 1.04 -2.71
CA ALA A 35 2.60 0.75 -1.33
C ALA A 35 1.26 1.44 -1.00
N TYR A 36 1.06 2.68 -1.45
CA TYR A 36 -0.16 3.43 -1.18
C TYR A 36 -1.37 2.84 -1.88
N ARG A 37 -1.21 2.37 -3.12
CA ARG A 37 -2.24 1.56 -3.79
C ARG A 37 -2.65 0.35 -2.95
N ALA A 38 -1.69 -0.35 -2.35
CA ALA A 38 -1.98 -1.49 -1.50
C ALA A 38 -2.65 -1.09 -0.18
N ALA A 39 -2.28 0.07 0.38
CA ALA A 39 -2.92 0.62 1.57
C ALA A 39 -4.39 0.97 1.32
N LEU A 40 -4.70 1.59 0.17
CA LEU A 40 -6.07 1.86 -0.26
C LEU A 40 -6.86 0.56 -0.41
N VAL A 41 -6.27 -0.47 -1.05
CA VAL A 41 -6.91 -1.79 -1.15
C VAL A 41 -7.12 -2.43 0.22
N ALA A 42 -6.17 -2.31 1.15
CA ALA A 42 -6.33 -2.85 2.49
C ALA A 42 -7.58 -2.27 3.16
N VAL A 43 -7.75 -0.94 3.11
CA VAL A 43 -8.82 -0.22 3.80
C VAL A 43 -10.17 -0.34 3.08
N LEU A 44 -10.17 -0.21 1.76
CA LEU A 44 -11.38 -0.07 0.94
C LEU A 44 -11.82 -1.39 0.27
N GLY A 45 -10.94 -2.39 0.20
CA GLY A 45 -11.15 -3.60 -0.57
C GLY A 45 -10.56 -3.53 -1.98
N VAL A 46 -10.69 -4.63 -2.71
CA VAL A 46 -10.38 -4.65 -4.15
C VAL A 46 -11.35 -3.70 -4.86
N PRO A 47 -10.90 -2.86 -5.81
CA PRO A 47 -11.79 -1.98 -6.55
C PRO A 47 -12.97 -2.76 -7.14
N PRO A 48 -14.20 -2.19 -7.14
CA PRO A 48 -15.35 -2.78 -7.81
C PRO A 48 -15.08 -3.03 -9.30
N GLU A 49 -15.97 -3.78 -9.95
CA GLU A 49 -15.91 -4.01 -11.39
C GLU A 49 -15.82 -2.67 -12.15
N ASP A 50 -15.09 -2.68 -13.27
CA ASP A 50 -14.77 -1.52 -14.12
C ASP A 50 -13.92 -0.40 -13.50
N TYR A 51 -13.77 -0.36 -12.17
CA TYR A 51 -12.80 0.50 -11.49
C TYR A 51 -11.40 -0.13 -11.48
N ALA A 52 -10.36 0.72 -11.47
CA ALA A 52 -9.00 0.27 -11.21
C ALA A 52 -8.15 1.33 -10.52
N LEU A 53 -7.34 0.91 -9.55
CA LEU A 53 -6.29 1.74 -8.98
C LEU A 53 -4.98 1.53 -9.74
N GLU A 54 -4.46 2.59 -10.35
CA GLU A 54 -3.31 2.57 -11.22
C GLU A 54 -2.19 3.44 -10.63
N VAL A 55 -0.93 3.02 -10.82
CA VAL A 55 0.23 3.87 -10.49
C VAL A 55 0.67 4.56 -11.76
N VAL A 56 0.63 5.90 -11.77
CA VAL A 56 0.90 6.71 -12.95
C VAL A 56 2.12 7.61 -12.71
N GLY A 57 2.93 7.79 -13.76
CA GLY A 57 4.05 8.72 -13.74
C GLY A 57 3.60 10.11 -14.16
N ASN A 58 4.07 11.13 -13.45
CA ASN A 58 3.79 12.54 -13.69
C ASN A 58 5.11 13.25 -14.03
N PRO A 59 5.42 13.42 -15.32
CA PRO A 59 6.59 14.17 -15.76
C PRO A 59 6.47 15.63 -15.35
N HIS A 60 7.54 16.18 -14.76
CA HIS A 60 7.68 17.58 -14.43
C HIS A 60 9.10 18.05 -14.75
N ASP A 61 9.34 19.36 -14.75
CA ASP A 61 10.65 19.97 -15.02
C ASP A 61 11.77 19.51 -14.06
N PHE A 62 11.38 18.94 -12.91
CA PHE A 62 12.28 18.48 -11.86
C PHE A 62 12.44 16.95 -11.84
N GLY A 63 11.90 16.25 -12.84
CA GLY A 63 11.88 14.80 -12.93
C GLY A 63 10.46 14.24 -12.92
N THR A 64 10.35 12.91 -12.87
CA THR A 64 9.06 12.21 -12.81
C THR A 64 8.80 11.75 -11.38
N TYR A 65 7.63 12.09 -10.84
CA TYR A 65 7.10 11.48 -9.61
C TYR A 65 5.93 10.57 -9.96
N TYR A 66 5.60 9.64 -9.06
CA TYR A 66 4.50 8.71 -9.27
C TYR A 66 3.38 8.93 -8.25
N THR A 67 2.14 8.78 -8.70
CA THR A 67 0.94 8.87 -7.88
C THR A 67 0.02 7.67 -8.10
N VAL A 68 -0.98 7.51 -7.24
CA VAL A 68 -2.10 6.60 -7.50
C VAL A 68 -3.19 7.38 -8.25
N ARG A 69 -3.88 6.71 -9.16
CA ARG A 69 -5.05 7.20 -9.88
C ARG A 69 -6.16 6.17 -9.80
N LEU A 70 -7.39 6.61 -9.61
CA LEU A 70 -8.57 5.79 -9.85
C LEU A 70 -9.03 5.98 -11.30
N ARG A 71 -9.03 4.89 -12.07
CA ARG A 71 -9.75 4.82 -13.34
C ARG A 71 -11.20 4.44 -13.07
N CYS A 72 -12.13 5.28 -13.49
CA CYS A 72 -13.57 5.08 -13.30
C CYS A 72 -14.20 4.44 -14.55
N PRO A 73 -15.39 3.84 -14.44
CA PRO A 73 -16.17 3.38 -15.58
C PRO A 73 -16.42 4.50 -16.58
N SER A 74 -16.42 4.17 -17.88
CA SER A 74 -16.76 5.15 -18.92
C SER A 74 -18.25 5.44 -18.99
N ASP A 75 -19.08 4.49 -18.58
CA ASP A 75 -20.53 4.67 -18.46
C ASP A 75 -20.86 5.30 -17.10
N ALA A 76 -21.50 6.47 -17.12
CA ALA A 76 -21.89 7.19 -15.91
C ALA A 76 -22.95 6.44 -15.09
N ALA A 77 -23.72 5.52 -15.70
CA ALA A 77 -24.67 4.69 -14.97
C ALA A 77 -23.99 3.67 -14.03
N LEU A 78 -22.70 3.41 -14.24
CA LEU A 78 -21.88 2.51 -13.42
C LEU A 78 -21.08 3.25 -12.34
N HIS A 79 -21.23 4.58 -12.23
CA HIS A 79 -20.51 5.36 -11.22
C HIS A 79 -21.04 5.05 -9.82
N ASP A 80 -20.10 4.75 -8.92
CA ASP A 80 -20.31 4.62 -7.48
C ASP A 80 -19.70 5.85 -6.79
N ASP A 81 -20.51 6.88 -6.63
CA ASP A 81 -20.10 8.15 -6.01
C ASP A 81 -19.56 7.96 -4.58
N ALA A 82 -20.06 6.96 -3.85
CA ALA A 82 -19.62 6.69 -2.49
C ALA A 82 -18.21 6.09 -2.48
N TYR A 83 -17.95 5.10 -3.35
CA TYR A 83 -16.63 4.54 -3.51
C TYR A 83 -15.63 5.58 -4.07
N GLU A 84 -16.03 6.36 -5.08
CA GLU A 84 -15.20 7.45 -5.62
C GLU A 84 -14.80 8.46 -4.53
N ALA A 85 -15.75 8.90 -3.70
CA ALA A 85 -15.48 9.82 -2.61
C ALA A 85 -14.57 9.21 -1.51
N MET A 86 -14.76 7.92 -1.19
CA MET A 86 -13.88 7.21 -0.24
C MET A 86 -12.45 7.11 -0.74
N VAL A 87 -12.27 6.83 -2.03
CA VAL A 87 -10.95 6.78 -2.67
C VAL A 87 -10.33 8.17 -2.70
N GLU A 88 -11.05 9.19 -3.17
CA GLU A 88 -10.57 10.58 -3.26
C GLU A 88 -10.15 11.15 -1.90
N ASN A 89 -10.87 10.82 -0.83
CA ASN A 89 -10.52 11.23 0.53
C ASN A 89 -9.16 10.65 0.98
N GLY A 90 -8.78 9.48 0.45
CA GLY A 90 -7.50 8.85 0.72
C GLY A 90 -7.28 8.46 2.19
N LEU A 91 -6.02 8.21 2.55
CA LEU A 91 -5.61 7.88 3.91
C LEU A 91 -4.77 9.02 4.52
N ALA A 92 -4.85 9.15 5.85
CA ALA A 92 -4.03 10.11 6.58
C ALA A 92 -2.63 9.56 6.84
N ARG A 93 -2.54 8.28 7.21
CA ARG A 93 -1.31 7.61 7.64
C ARG A 93 -1.19 6.22 7.05
N TRP A 94 0.04 5.72 6.96
CA TRP A 94 0.29 4.32 6.59
C TRP A 94 -0.35 3.35 7.59
N LEU A 95 -0.38 3.76 8.87
CA LEU A 95 -0.94 2.99 9.97
C LEU A 95 -2.44 2.71 9.82
N ASP A 96 -3.19 3.56 9.10
CA ASP A 96 -4.62 3.36 8.84
C ASP A 96 -4.87 2.05 8.07
N ALA A 97 -3.85 1.56 7.33
CA ALA A 97 -3.85 0.30 6.60
C ALA A 97 -3.01 -0.81 7.28
N MET A 98 -2.54 -0.60 8.52
CA MET A 98 -1.57 -1.46 9.21
C MET A 98 -0.27 -1.66 8.41
N MET A 99 0.03 -0.75 7.49
CA MET A 99 1.25 -0.78 6.69
C MET A 99 2.30 0.11 7.36
N PRO A 100 3.57 -0.34 7.41
CA PRO A 100 4.67 0.56 7.71
C PRO A 100 4.96 1.43 6.49
N ALA A 101 5.54 2.61 6.71
CA ALA A 101 6.06 3.43 5.63
C ALA A 101 7.15 2.65 4.86
N PRO A 102 7.17 2.70 3.51
CA PRO A 102 8.20 2.04 2.73
C PRO A 102 9.58 2.71 2.90
N TYR A 103 9.60 3.99 3.26
CA TYR A 103 10.79 4.78 3.55
C TYR A 103 10.59 5.60 4.81
N ASP A 104 11.66 5.77 5.57
CA ASP A 104 11.80 6.77 6.61
C ASP A 104 12.62 7.94 6.07
N TYR A 105 12.20 9.17 6.35
CA TYR A 105 12.82 10.41 5.86
C TYR A 105 13.30 11.23 7.03
N ALA A 106 14.61 11.45 7.10
CA ALA A 106 15.23 12.28 8.12
C ALA A 106 15.16 13.78 7.75
N PRO A 107 15.18 14.69 8.74
CA PRO A 107 15.14 16.14 8.50
C PRO A 107 16.30 16.69 7.65
N ASP A 108 17.42 15.97 7.58
CA ASP A 108 18.58 16.34 6.77
C ASP A 108 18.47 15.93 5.28
N GLY A 109 17.32 15.36 4.89
CA GLY A 109 17.05 14.88 3.54
C GLY A 109 17.57 13.47 3.24
N THR A 110 18.20 12.81 4.21
CA THR A 110 18.54 11.39 4.09
C THR A 110 17.30 10.52 4.27
N TRP A 111 17.36 9.31 3.73
CA TRP A 111 16.24 8.38 3.77
C TRP A 111 16.74 6.94 3.95
N THR A 112 15.90 6.11 4.56
CA THR A 112 16.15 4.69 4.74
C THR A 112 14.96 3.89 4.24
N ALA A 113 15.20 2.90 3.38
CA ALA A 113 14.15 1.98 2.95
C ALA A 113 13.90 0.89 4.00
N ILE A 114 12.63 0.52 4.21
CA ILE A 114 12.27 -0.62 5.06
C ILE A 114 12.87 -1.96 4.56
N CYS A 115 13.09 -2.05 3.24
CA CYS A 115 13.81 -3.12 2.57
C CYS A 115 14.48 -2.54 1.30
N PRO A 116 15.81 -2.58 1.16
CA PRO A 116 16.53 -1.88 0.08
C PRO A 116 16.05 -2.19 -1.35
N HIS A 117 15.67 -3.44 -1.62
CA HIS A 117 15.35 -3.89 -2.98
C HIS A 117 13.86 -4.00 -3.29
N SER A 118 13.01 -3.97 -2.26
CA SER A 118 11.56 -4.14 -2.46
C SER A 118 10.73 -3.46 -1.36
N PRO A 119 10.79 -2.13 -1.22
CA PRO A 119 10.14 -1.42 -0.12
C PRO A 119 8.62 -1.60 -0.09
N SER A 120 7.95 -1.44 -1.23
CA SER A 120 6.49 -1.63 -1.32
C SER A 120 6.06 -3.06 -0.96
N ARG A 121 6.77 -4.06 -1.48
CA ARG A 121 6.53 -5.47 -1.16
C ARG A 121 6.68 -5.74 0.33
N GLU A 122 7.75 -5.26 0.96
CA GLU A 122 7.99 -5.46 2.39
C GLU A 122 6.89 -4.80 3.23
N ALA A 123 6.40 -3.62 2.83
CA ALA A 123 5.29 -2.96 3.52
C ALA A 123 4.00 -3.79 3.46
N ILE A 124 3.66 -4.34 2.29
CA ILE A 124 2.47 -5.19 2.10
C ILE A 124 2.58 -6.48 2.91
N GLU A 125 3.73 -7.17 2.83
CA GLU A 125 3.96 -8.42 3.54
C GLU A 125 3.95 -8.22 5.07
N ARG A 126 4.48 -7.10 5.57
CA ARG A 126 4.41 -6.76 7.01
C ARG A 126 2.99 -6.45 7.47
N ALA A 127 2.16 -5.80 6.66
CA ALA A 127 0.76 -5.59 7.00
C ALA A 127 -0.02 -6.91 7.07
N LEU A 128 0.22 -7.82 6.12
CA LEU A 128 -0.36 -9.18 6.14
C LEU A 128 0.07 -9.96 7.40
N ILE A 129 1.36 -9.92 7.74
CA ILE A 129 1.88 -10.57 8.96
C ILE A 129 1.27 -9.93 10.22
N THR A 130 1.17 -8.61 10.28
CA THR A 130 0.67 -7.88 11.46
C THR A 130 -0.81 -8.11 11.68
N SER A 131 -1.60 -8.13 10.61
CA SER A 131 -3.06 -8.32 10.64
C SER A 131 -3.49 -9.78 10.68
N ARG A 132 -2.57 -10.75 10.65
CA ARG A 132 -2.91 -12.19 10.56
C ARG A 132 -3.73 -12.68 11.76
N PRO A 133 -4.57 -13.71 11.56
CA PRO A 133 -5.24 -14.35 12.69
C PRO A 133 -4.26 -15.14 13.56
N ALA A 134 -4.68 -15.43 14.78
CA ALA A 134 -4.02 -16.42 15.64
C ALA A 134 -4.10 -17.83 15.03
N ALA A 135 -3.41 -18.79 15.65
CA ALA A 135 -3.33 -20.17 15.16
C ALA A 135 -4.70 -20.89 15.10
N ASP A 136 -5.67 -20.44 15.88
CA ASP A 136 -7.06 -20.94 15.88
C ASP A 136 -7.97 -20.21 14.87
N GLY A 137 -7.41 -19.29 14.08
CA GLY A 137 -8.15 -18.49 13.08
C GLY A 137 -8.80 -17.23 13.64
N THR A 138 -8.69 -16.94 14.94
CA THR A 138 -9.29 -15.74 15.55
C THR A 138 -8.47 -14.49 15.24
N PHE A 139 -9.13 -13.37 14.90
CA PHE A 139 -8.47 -12.08 14.75
C PHE A 139 -8.53 -11.30 16.06
N ALA A 140 -7.45 -10.56 16.36
CA ALA A 140 -7.40 -9.70 17.55
C ALA A 140 -8.41 -8.54 17.48
N LEU A 141 -8.71 -8.05 16.27
CA LEU A 141 -9.64 -6.94 16.01
C LEU A 141 -10.39 -7.19 14.69
N ASP A 142 -11.63 -6.75 14.59
CA ASP A 142 -12.40 -6.77 13.32
C ASP A 142 -11.70 -5.99 12.20
N LEU A 143 -11.00 -4.91 12.57
CA LEU A 143 -10.15 -4.16 11.65
C LEU A 143 -9.08 -5.08 11.01
N PHE A 144 -8.46 -5.96 11.80
CA PHE A 144 -7.43 -6.86 11.27
C PHE A 144 -8.05 -7.88 10.32
N ALA A 145 -9.19 -8.46 10.68
CA ALA A 145 -9.91 -9.39 9.81
C ALA A 145 -10.22 -8.76 8.45
N ARG A 146 -10.74 -7.52 8.45
CA ARG A 146 -11.08 -6.77 7.22
C ARG A 146 -9.84 -6.47 6.37
N LEU A 147 -8.83 -5.82 6.95
CA LEU A 147 -7.61 -5.44 6.22
C LEU A 147 -6.89 -6.68 5.67
N HIS A 148 -6.82 -7.74 6.47
CA HIS A 148 -6.18 -9.00 6.07
C HIS A 148 -6.91 -9.65 4.89
N ALA A 149 -8.23 -9.77 4.96
CA ALA A 149 -9.04 -10.33 3.87
C ALA A 149 -8.87 -9.51 2.56
N ASN A 150 -8.92 -8.19 2.67
CA ASN A 150 -8.78 -7.30 1.52
C ASN A 150 -7.39 -7.39 0.86
N LEU A 151 -6.33 -7.37 1.67
CA LEU A 151 -4.95 -7.53 1.17
C LEU A 151 -4.73 -8.90 0.53
N ARG A 152 -5.27 -9.98 1.11
CA ARG A 152 -5.19 -11.31 0.50
C ARG A 152 -5.91 -11.38 -0.84
N ALA A 153 -7.06 -10.72 -0.96
CA ALA A 153 -7.83 -10.68 -2.22
C ALA A 153 -7.10 -9.86 -3.30
N GLY A 154 -6.53 -8.70 -2.95
CA GLY A 154 -5.86 -7.82 -3.91
C GLY A 154 -4.41 -8.20 -4.23
N TYR A 155 -3.73 -8.92 -3.33
CA TYR A 155 -2.30 -9.23 -3.42
C TYR A 155 -1.99 -10.69 -3.03
N PRO A 156 -2.54 -11.70 -3.75
CA PRO A 156 -2.43 -13.11 -3.39
C PRO A 156 -0.97 -13.64 -3.36
N ASP A 157 -0.10 -13.12 -4.23
CA ASP A 157 1.33 -13.49 -4.24
C ASP A 157 2.05 -12.99 -2.97
N HIS A 158 1.71 -11.78 -2.51
CA HIS A 158 2.23 -11.23 -1.26
C HIS A 158 1.70 -11.99 -0.06
N ALA A 159 0.42 -12.38 -0.08
CA ALA A 159 -0.19 -13.23 0.95
C ALA A 159 0.54 -14.56 1.09
N SER A 160 0.80 -15.24 -0.04
CA SER A 160 1.52 -16.51 -0.05
C SER A 160 2.93 -16.39 0.55
N ARG A 161 3.64 -15.28 0.25
CA ARG A 161 4.97 -15.01 0.82
C ARG A 161 4.93 -14.69 2.31
N ALA A 162 3.94 -13.92 2.75
CA ALA A 162 3.72 -13.60 4.16
C ALA A 162 3.39 -14.86 4.99
N ASP A 163 2.62 -15.79 4.43
CA ASP A 163 2.28 -17.07 5.05
C ASP A 163 3.55 -17.92 5.27
N LEU A 164 4.38 -18.05 4.22
CA LEU A 164 5.66 -18.76 4.32
C LEU A 164 6.59 -18.13 5.37
N ARG A 165 6.70 -16.80 5.40
CA ARG A 165 7.54 -16.09 6.38
C ARG A 165 7.03 -16.30 7.80
N SER A 166 5.72 -16.29 8.01
CA SER A 166 5.10 -16.53 9.32
C SER A 166 5.37 -17.96 9.81
N ALA A 167 5.28 -18.96 8.93
CA ALA A 167 5.59 -20.34 9.25
C ALA A 167 7.06 -20.52 9.72
N CYS A 168 8.02 -19.91 9.01
CA CYS A 168 9.43 -19.96 9.39
C CYS A 168 9.70 -19.33 10.76
N ILE A 169 9.05 -18.20 11.08
CA ILE A 169 9.20 -17.53 12.40
C ILE A 169 8.69 -18.44 13.52
N HIS A 170 7.56 -19.12 13.32
CA HIS A 170 7.02 -20.05 14.30
C HIS A 170 7.92 -21.27 14.52
N GLU A 171 8.52 -21.82 13.47
CA GLU A 171 9.48 -22.92 13.57
C GLU A 171 10.73 -22.52 14.35
N GLN A 172 11.32 -21.35 14.04
CA GLN A 172 12.47 -20.80 14.75
C GLN A 172 12.15 -20.57 16.23
N SER A 173 10.99 -19.99 16.53
CA SER A 173 10.59 -19.68 17.92
C SER A 173 10.38 -20.93 18.77
N ARG A 174 9.98 -22.06 18.16
CA ARG A 174 9.88 -23.36 18.85
C ARG A 174 11.25 -24.00 19.11
N ALA A 175 12.22 -23.78 18.23
CA ALA A 175 13.57 -24.33 18.36
C ALA A 175 14.40 -23.68 19.49
N THR A 176 14.11 -22.42 19.85
CA THR A 176 14.86 -21.65 20.86
C THR A 176 14.41 -21.88 22.31
N VAL A 177 13.41 -22.74 22.57
CA VAL A 177 12.85 -23.00 23.92
C VAL A 177 13.49 -24.25 24.57
N HIS A 178 14.76 -24.52 24.27
CA HIS A 178 15.51 -25.64 24.84
C HIS A 178 16.74 -25.17 25.62
#